data_AF-A0A091D5F9-F1
#
_entry.id   AF-A0A091D5F9-F1
#
_cell.length_a   1.000
_cell.length_b   1.000
_cell.length_c   1.000
_cell.angle_alpha   90.00
_cell.angle_beta   90.00
_cell.angle_gamma   90.00
#
_symmetry.space_group_name_H-M   'P 1'
#
loop_
_entity.id
_entity.type
_entity.pdbx_description
1 polymer ?
#
loop_
_entity_poly.entity_id
_entity_poly.type
_entity_poly.pdbx_seq_one_letter_code
_entity_poly.pdbx_strand_id
1 'polypeptide(L)'
;MPQVNAARPLLLRKDVLLGSPLWAVMDVYGTTKAIELLDSGASPCATATLEVPGEEAEPEPKGEECVICCHRAANTRFVPCGHPHFCSSCAWRIFEDTAKCPMCRWQIEGVAAVQTQRTGEDS
;
A
#
# COMPACT_ATOMS: atom_id res chain seq x y z
N MET A 1 22.69 -26.41 12.86
CA MET A 1 21.80 -25.27 12.58
C MET A 1 22.15 -24.16 13.56
N PRO A 2 22.60 -22.97 13.13
CA PRO A 2 22.91 -21.91 14.09
C PRO A 2 21.59 -21.44 14.71
N GLN A 3 21.52 -21.48 16.05
CA GLN A 3 20.37 -21.00 16.80
C GLN A 3 20.41 -19.47 16.83
N VAL A 4 19.84 -18.86 15.79
CA VAL A 4 19.46 -17.45 15.78
C VAL A 4 18.42 -17.24 16.90
N ASN A 5 18.62 -16.22 17.74
CA ASN A 5 17.79 -15.84 18.89
C ASN A 5 18.04 -16.56 20.25
N ALA A 6 19.20 -17.18 20.47
CA ALA A 6 19.53 -17.78 21.78
C ALA A 6 19.81 -16.77 22.92
N ALA A 7 19.80 -15.46 22.63
CA ALA A 7 20.06 -14.42 23.61
C ALA A 7 18.79 -14.07 24.42
N ARG A 8 18.99 -13.54 25.64
CA ARG A 8 17.88 -13.01 26.45
C ARG A 8 17.15 -11.92 25.65
N PRO A 9 15.81 -11.96 25.54
CA PRO A 9 15.05 -10.91 24.88
C PRO A 9 15.37 -9.56 25.52
N LEU A 10 15.88 -8.62 24.73
CA LEU A 10 16.04 -7.24 25.16
C LEU A 10 14.71 -6.54 24.95
N LEU A 11 14.08 -6.13 26.05
CA LEU A 11 12.90 -5.28 26.00
C LEU A 11 13.32 -3.88 25.59
N LEU A 12 13.11 -3.55 24.30
CA LEU A 12 13.42 -2.22 23.76
C LEU A 12 12.53 -1.14 24.40
N ARG A 13 11.25 -1.45 24.69
CA ARG A 13 10.27 -0.57 25.36
C ARG A 13 9.22 -1.39 26.12
N LYS A 14 8.65 -0.84 27.19
CA LYS A 14 7.63 -1.50 28.04
C LYS A 14 6.19 -1.30 27.57
N ASP A 15 5.94 -0.26 26.77
CA ASP A 15 4.58 0.23 26.48
C ASP A 15 4.20 0.07 24.99
N VAL A 16 4.73 -0.95 24.31
CA VAL A 16 4.39 -1.24 22.92
C VAL A 16 3.42 -2.42 22.88
N LEU A 17 2.22 -2.21 22.34
CA LEU A 17 1.23 -3.27 22.13
C LEU A 17 1.74 -4.26 21.07
N LEU A 18 2.07 -5.48 21.49
CA LEU A 18 2.55 -6.55 20.61
C LEU A 18 1.42 -7.37 19.97
N GLY A 19 0.15 -6.96 20.17
CA GLY A 19 -1.04 -7.63 19.62
C GLY A 19 -1.35 -7.29 18.17
N SER A 20 -0.56 -6.42 17.53
CA SER A 20 -0.74 -5.95 16.15
C SER A 20 0.61 -5.90 15.42
N PRO A 21 0.62 -5.88 14.07
CA PRO A 21 1.86 -5.75 13.30
C PRO A 21 2.68 -4.53 13.75
N LEU A 22 3.96 -4.76 14.07
CA LEU A 22 4.88 -3.71 14.48
C LEU A 22 5.59 -3.13 13.25
N TRP A 23 5.65 -1.79 13.19
CA TRP A 23 6.41 -1.06 12.17
C TRP A 23 7.69 -0.52 12.80
N ALA A 24 8.80 -0.65 12.09
CA ALA A 24 10.10 -0.10 12.50
C ALA A 24 10.50 1.04 11.55
N VAL A 25 11.01 2.14 12.11
CA VAL A 25 11.57 3.26 11.37
C VAL A 25 13.08 3.26 11.56
N MET A 26 13.83 3.29 10.45
CA MET A 26 15.29 3.30 10.45
C MET A 26 15.79 4.60 9.83
N ASP A 27 16.62 5.35 10.55
CA ASP A 27 17.30 6.52 9.98
C ASP A 27 18.60 6.10 9.28
N VAL A 28 18.57 6.09 7.95
CA VAL A 28 19.71 5.71 7.10
C VAL A 28 20.80 6.80 7.09
N TYR A 29 20.46 8.05 7.36
CA TYR A 29 21.37 9.19 7.22
C TYR A 29 21.91 9.70 8.56
N GLY A 30 21.44 9.14 9.68
CA GLY A 30 21.98 9.41 11.02
C GLY A 30 21.79 10.86 11.49
N THR A 31 20.73 11.52 11.02
CA THR A 31 20.43 12.91 11.41
C THR A 31 19.41 13.01 12.54
N THR A 32 18.75 11.91 12.89
CA THR A 32 17.69 11.83 13.89
C THR A 32 18.28 11.74 15.29
N LYS A 33 17.94 12.70 16.16
CA LYS A 33 18.43 12.74 17.55
C LYS A 33 17.49 12.07 18.55
N ALA A 34 16.19 12.03 18.29
CA ALA A 34 15.19 11.40 19.15
C ALA A 34 13.94 11.01 18.33
N ILE A 35 13.27 9.95 18.75
CA ILE A 35 11.97 9.51 18.22
C ILE A 35 11.02 9.37 19.40
N GLU A 36 9.99 10.23 19.40
CA GLU A 36 8.89 10.20 20.35
C GLU A 36 7.76 9.35 19.77
N LEU A 37 7.27 8.39 20.56
CA LEU A 37 6.10 7.62 20.19
C LEU A 37 4.89 8.47 20.59
N LEU A 38 4.12 8.92 19.62
CA LEU A 38 2.84 9.55 19.92
C LEU A 38 1.89 8.43 20.34
N ASP A 39 1.42 8.49 21.58
CA ASP A 39 0.47 7.52 22.12
C ASP A 39 -0.67 7.31 21.13
N SER A 40 -1.01 6.03 20.91
CA SER A 40 -2.19 5.65 20.16
C SER A 40 -3.43 6.09 20.94
N GLY A 41 -3.81 7.35 20.76
CA GLY A 41 -5.21 7.76 20.85
C GLY A 41 -5.94 6.94 19.80
N ALA A 42 -6.39 5.75 20.20
CA ALA A 42 -7.24 4.92 19.39
C ALA A 42 -8.47 5.74 19.01
N SER A 43 -8.47 6.33 17.82
CA SER A 43 -9.66 6.27 17.00
C SER A 43 -9.67 4.83 16.50
N PRO A 44 -10.56 3.96 16.99
CA PRO A 44 -10.81 2.71 16.31
C PRO A 44 -11.41 3.13 14.96
N CYS A 45 -10.63 3.04 13.89
CA CYS A 45 -11.24 2.87 12.58
C CYS A 45 -12.00 1.55 12.71
N ALA A 46 -13.33 1.64 12.70
CA ALA A 46 -14.24 0.62 13.19
C ALA A 46 -13.77 -0.80 12.83
N THR A 47 -13.43 -1.56 13.86
CA THR A 47 -13.54 -3.02 13.82
C THR A 47 -15.01 -3.32 13.52
N ALA A 48 -15.29 -3.67 12.27
CA ALA A 48 -16.58 -4.25 11.91
C ALA A 48 -16.69 -5.58 12.65
N THR A 49 -17.44 -5.58 13.75
CA THR A 49 -18.11 -6.77 14.26
C THR A 49 -19.55 -6.39 14.53
N LEU A 50 -20.37 -6.50 13.49
CA LEU A 50 -21.75 -6.93 13.63
C LEU A 50 -21.82 -8.29 12.96
N GLU A 51 -22.09 -9.32 13.75
CA GLU A 51 -22.54 -10.58 13.21
C GLU A 51 -24.04 -10.54 12.93
N VAL A 52 -24.46 -11.47 12.06
CA VAL A 52 -25.81 -11.98 11.75
C VAL A 52 -26.42 -11.41 10.44
N PRO A 53 -27.04 -12.24 9.57
CA PRO A 53 -26.57 -13.50 8.98
C PRO A 53 -26.80 -13.53 7.43
N GLY A 54 -26.04 -14.33 6.70
CA GLY A 54 -26.40 -14.84 5.37
C GLY A 54 -26.92 -13.85 4.32
N GLU A 55 -26.03 -13.39 3.45
CA GLU A 55 -26.34 -13.24 2.03
C GLU A 55 -25.03 -13.37 1.24
N GLU A 56 -25.13 -14.10 0.15
CA GLU A 56 -24.05 -14.62 -0.68
C GLU A 56 -23.45 -13.44 -1.46
N ALA A 57 -22.52 -12.71 -0.84
CA ALA A 57 -21.75 -11.70 -1.54
C ALA A 57 -20.51 -12.36 -2.14
N GLU A 58 -20.66 -12.76 -3.39
CA GLU A 58 -19.59 -13.05 -4.35
C GLU A 58 -18.33 -12.20 -4.05
N PRO A 59 -17.11 -12.76 -4.12
CA PRO A 59 -15.90 -11.97 -4.02
C PRO A 59 -15.81 -11.05 -5.24
N GLU A 60 -16.41 -9.86 -5.14
CA GLU A 60 -16.25 -8.78 -6.09
C GLU A 60 -14.75 -8.61 -6.34
N PRO A 61 -14.26 -8.71 -7.59
CA PRO A 61 -12.86 -8.52 -7.89
C PRO A 61 -12.53 -7.07 -7.60
N LYS A 62 -11.98 -6.81 -6.40
CA LYS A 62 -11.41 -5.52 -6.04
C LYS A 62 -10.26 -5.27 -7.01
N GLY A 63 -10.54 -4.53 -8.08
CA GLY A 63 -9.52 -4.07 -9.01
C GLY A 63 -8.40 -3.37 -8.23
N GLU A 64 -7.17 -3.46 -8.74
CA GLU A 64 -6.01 -2.83 -8.10
C GLU A 64 -6.30 -1.35 -7.78
N GLU A 65 -5.95 -0.90 -6.57
CA GLU A 65 -6.08 0.51 -6.17
C GLU A 65 -4.83 1.30 -6.56
N CYS A 66 -5.00 2.61 -6.79
CA CYS A 66 -3.89 3.49 -7.14
C CYS A 66 -2.89 3.59 -5.98
N VAL A 67 -1.64 3.20 -6.22
CA VAL A 67 -0.58 3.18 -5.18
C VAL A 67 -0.11 4.56 -4.70
N ILE A 68 -0.57 5.63 -5.34
CA ILE A 68 -0.21 7.01 -4.98
C ILE A 68 -1.24 7.63 -4.04
N CYS A 69 -2.53 7.38 -4.27
CA CYS A 69 -3.61 8.01 -3.51
C CYS A 69 -4.45 7.06 -2.66
N CYS A 70 -4.33 5.74 -2.87
CA CYS A 70 -5.00 4.69 -2.12
C CYS A 70 -6.52 4.92 -1.95
N HIS A 71 -7.15 5.52 -2.96
CA HIS A 71 -8.57 5.89 -2.92
C HIS A 71 -9.27 5.57 -4.25
N ARG A 72 -8.62 5.83 -5.38
CA ARG A 72 -9.18 5.58 -6.72
C ARG A 72 -8.60 4.32 -7.32
N ALA A 73 -9.40 3.61 -8.12
CA ALA A 73 -8.95 2.44 -8.87
C ALA A 73 -7.76 2.77 -9.78
N ALA A 74 -6.83 1.83 -9.89
CA ALA A 74 -5.72 1.83 -10.82
C ALA A 74 -6.24 1.49 -12.22
N ASN A 75 -6.59 2.53 -12.96
CA ASN A 75 -7.24 2.43 -14.28
C ASN A 75 -6.39 3.02 -15.40
N THR A 76 -5.10 3.31 -15.12
CA THR A 76 -4.23 4.04 -16.03
C THR A 76 -2.82 3.47 -16.01
N ARG A 77 -2.21 3.36 -17.19
CA ARG A 77 -0.82 2.95 -17.39
C ARG A 77 -0.01 4.03 -18.10
N PHE A 78 1.30 3.99 -17.90
CA PHE A 78 2.24 4.83 -18.65
C PHE A 78 2.75 4.13 -19.91
N VAL A 79 2.91 4.88 -20.99
CA VAL A 79 3.52 4.43 -22.24
C VAL A 79 4.95 4.96 -22.31
N PRO A 80 5.96 4.17 -22.73
CA PRO A 80 5.87 2.77 -23.19
C PRO A 80 5.96 1.70 -22.09
N CYS A 81 6.31 2.08 -20.85
CA CYS A 81 6.69 1.10 -19.83
C CYS A 81 5.56 0.18 -19.31
N GLY A 82 4.29 0.51 -19.55
CA GLY A 82 3.14 -0.36 -19.29
C GLY A 82 2.64 -0.43 -17.85
N HIS A 83 3.34 0.14 -16.86
CA HIS A 83 2.98 0.01 -15.44
C HIS A 83 1.59 0.60 -15.13
N PRO A 84 0.61 -0.19 -14.65
CA PRO A 84 -0.80 0.20 -14.58
C PRO A 84 -1.32 0.60 -13.19
N HIS A 85 -0.44 0.86 -12.22
CA HIS A 85 -0.82 1.00 -10.80
C HIS A 85 -1.36 2.40 -10.41
N PHE A 86 -1.82 3.18 -11.38
CA PHE A 86 -2.15 4.59 -11.20
C PHE A 86 -3.59 4.88 -11.58
N CYS A 87 -4.26 5.76 -10.84
CA CYS A 87 -5.49 6.37 -11.31
C CYS A 87 -5.15 7.51 -12.29
N SER A 88 -6.10 7.87 -13.16
CA SER A 88 -5.91 8.92 -14.18
C SER A 88 -5.40 10.24 -13.59
N SER A 89 -5.97 10.68 -12.46
CA SER A 89 -5.56 11.94 -11.81
C SER A 89 -4.11 11.92 -11.32
N CYS A 90 -3.67 10.83 -10.68
CA CYS A 90 -2.29 10.69 -10.23
C CYS A 90 -1.33 10.52 -11.42
N ALA A 91 -1.75 9.81 -12.46
CA ALA A 91 -0.94 9.58 -13.65
C ALA A 91 -0.62 10.89 -14.38
N TRP A 92 -1.62 11.76 -14.58
CA TRP A 92 -1.41 13.07 -15.21
C TRP A 92 -0.49 13.99 -14.41
N ARG A 93 -0.64 14.04 -13.07
CA ARG A 93 0.29 14.81 -12.23
C ARG A 93 1.73 14.35 -12.39
N ILE A 94 1.97 13.03 -12.35
CA ILE A 94 3.31 12.48 -12.55
C ILE A 94 3.86 12.84 -13.94
N PHE A 95 3.01 12.79 -14.97
CA PHE A 95 3.38 13.13 -16.34
C PHE A 95 3.77 14.61 -16.47
N GLU A 96 3.05 15.52 -15.82
CA GLU A 96 3.33 16.95 -15.80
C GLU A 96 4.55 17.31 -14.95
N ASP A 97 4.70 16.71 -13.77
CA ASP A 97 5.74 17.08 -12.80
C ASP A 97 7.11 16.51 -13.16
N THR A 98 7.17 15.23 -13.51
CA THR A 98 8.44 14.50 -13.65
C THR A 98 8.59 13.78 -14.99
N ALA A 99 7.47 13.44 -15.64
CA ALA A 99 7.42 12.60 -16.84
C ALA A 99 8.26 11.31 -16.72
N LYS A 100 8.43 10.76 -15.51
CA LYS A 100 9.14 9.51 -15.24
C LYS A 100 8.28 8.56 -14.43
N CYS A 101 8.16 7.31 -14.87
CA CYS A 101 7.35 6.31 -14.19
C CYS A 101 7.92 6.00 -12.78
N PRO A 102 7.14 6.06 -11.69
CA PRO A 102 7.64 5.76 -10.34
C PRO A 102 8.11 4.31 -10.15
N MET A 103 7.60 3.36 -10.94
CA MET A 103 7.94 1.94 -10.80
C MET A 103 9.29 1.59 -11.43
N CYS A 104 9.59 2.16 -12.59
CA CYS A 104 10.75 1.76 -13.41
C CYS A 104 11.65 2.92 -13.83
N ARG A 105 11.29 4.16 -13.46
CA ARG A 105 12.01 5.41 -13.76
C ARG A 105 12.14 5.74 -15.25
N TRP A 106 11.46 4.99 -16.12
CA TRP A 106 11.45 5.21 -17.57
C TRP A 106 10.73 6.51 -17.92
N GLN A 107 11.18 7.17 -19.01
CA GLN A 107 10.51 8.34 -19.54
C GLN A 107 9.09 7.97 -19.99
N ILE A 108 8.13 8.79 -19.58
CA ILE A 108 6.74 8.65 -19.97
C ILE A 108 6.54 9.47 -21.25
N GLU A 109 5.99 8.82 -22.27
CA GLU A 109 5.64 9.44 -23.55
C GLU A 109 4.12 9.64 -23.67
N GLY A 110 3.33 8.90 -22.88
CA GLY A 110 1.89 9.04 -22.85
C GLY A 110 1.23 8.35 -21.67
N VAL A 111 -0.03 8.72 -21.44
CA VAL A 111 -0.90 8.19 -20.38
C VAL A 111 -2.09 7.50 -21.05
N ALA A 112 -2.29 6.21 -20.78
CA ALA A 112 -3.32 5.41 -21.42
C ALA A 112 -4.21 4.72 -20.39
N ALA A 113 -5.53 4.76 -20.60
CA ALA A 113 -6.47 4.01 -19.77
C ALA A 113 -6.25 2.49 -19.93
N VAL A 114 -6.40 1.76 -18.83
CA VAL A 114 -6.41 0.30 -18.80
C VAL A 114 -7.87 -0.13 -18.68
N GLN A 115 -8.34 -0.90 -19.66
CA GLN A 115 -9.61 -1.59 -19.54
C GLN A 115 -9.30 -2.92 -18.85
N THR A 116 -9.65 -3.04 -17.58
CA THR A 116 -9.66 -4.34 -16.89
C THR A 116 -10.78 -5.16 -17.53
N GLN A 117 -10.45 -5.96 -18.54
CA GLN A 117 -11.42 -6.87 -19.12
C GLN A 117 -11.78 -7.91 -18.07
N ARG A 118 -13.08 -7.99 -17.75
CA ARG A 118 -13.66 -9.16 -17.11
C ARG A 118 -13.65 -10.28 -18.15
N THR A 119 -12.61 -11.10 -18.20
CA THR A 119 -12.69 -12.40 -18.88
C THR A 119 -13.45 -13.35 -17.97
N GLY A 120 -14.78 -13.27 -18.04
CA GLY A 120 -15.64 -14.41 -17.81
C GLY A 120 -15.90 -15.06 -19.17
N GLU A 121 -15.05 -16.01 -19.55
CA GLU A 121 -15.33 -17.01 -20.57
C GLU A 121 -15.44 -18.35 -19.83
N ASP A 122 -16.65 -18.65 -19.38
CA ASP A 122 -17.10 -19.99 -18.98
C ASP A 122 -18.24 -20.37 -19.95
N SER A 123 -17.88 -21.11 -21.01
CA SER A 123 -18.67 -22.14 -21.73
C SER A 123 -18.11 -22.40 -23.12
#